data_AF-A0A4Y2RTS9-F1
#
_entry.id   AF-A0A4Y2RTS9-F1
#
_cell.length_a   1.000
_cell.length_b   1.000
_cell.length_c   1.000
_cell.angle_alpha   90.00
_cell.angle_beta   90.00
_cell.angle_gamma   90.00
#
_symmetry.space_group_name_H-M   'P 1'
#
loop_
_entity.id
_entity.type
_entity.pdbx_description
1 polymer ?
#
loop_
_entity_poly.entity_id
_entity_poly.type
_entity_poly.pdbx_seq_one_letter_code
_entity_poly.pdbx_strand_id
1 'polypeptide(L)'
;MTPKSPKNRFTVLPWMNSEQLNKVYNSLYSESISQKRWAVDQISVWNTRCYPSLPTAVELTESIVRATIHDTLYQVDKTFCQEEDIKMLYCIALISVFLSDWFIFNVCLVSVTIMALLSVSPFVK
;
A
#
# COMPACT_ATOMS: atom_id res chain seq x y z
N MET A 1 -17.25 33.83 23.40
CA MET A 1 -16.60 32.53 23.10
C MET A 1 -17.46 31.82 22.07
N THR A 2 -17.07 31.81 20.80
CA THR A 2 -17.79 31.09 19.75
C THR A 2 -17.32 29.62 19.73
N PRO A 3 -18.23 28.63 19.61
CA PRO A 3 -17.85 27.23 19.55
C PRO A 3 -17.07 26.97 18.25
N LYS A 4 -15.84 26.47 18.39
CA LYS A 4 -15.03 26.01 17.24
C LYS A 4 -15.79 24.86 16.58
N SER A 5 -16.21 25.03 15.33
CA SER A 5 -16.79 23.97 14.52
C SER A 5 -15.80 22.78 14.43
N PRO A 6 -16.28 21.53 14.36
CA PRO A 6 -15.42 20.38 14.14
C PRO A 6 -14.68 20.60 12.81
N LYS A 7 -13.33 20.66 12.87
CA LYS A 7 -12.50 20.70 11.66
C LYS A 7 -12.83 19.46 10.83
N ASN A 8 -13.57 19.64 9.73
CA ASN A 8 -13.73 18.60 8.71
C ASN A 8 -12.32 18.23 8.23
N ARG A 9 -11.88 17.02 8.56
CA ARG A 9 -10.60 16.48 8.12
C ARG A 9 -10.78 16.05 6.67
N PHE A 10 -10.35 16.90 5.74
CA PHE A 10 -10.27 16.50 4.33
C PHE A 10 -9.03 15.62 4.15
N THR A 11 -9.24 14.38 3.72
CA THR A 11 -8.16 13.47 3.33
C THR A 11 -7.87 13.67 1.85
N VAL A 12 -6.66 14.11 1.54
CA VAL A 12 -6.20 14.22 0.14
C VAL A 12 -5.87 12.83 -0.35
N LEU A 13 -6.49 12.43 -1.47
CA LEU A 13 -6.27 11.13 -2.10
C LEU A 13 -5.46 11.31 -3.39
N PRO A 14 -4.62 10.33 -3.78
CA PRO A 14 -3.82 10.40 -5.00
C PRO A 14 -4.63 10.31 -6.31
N TRP A 15 -5.78 9.63 -6.25
CA TRP A 15 -6.69 9.44 -7.37
C TRP A 15 -7.65 10.62 -7.49
N MET A 16 -7.99 10.97 -8.73
CA MET A 16 -8.79 12.14 -9.05
C MET A 16 -10.27 11.94 -8.70
N ASN A 17 -10.79 10.72 -8.86
CA ASN A 17 -12.17 10.37 -8.58
C ASN A 17 -12.29 8.88 -8.16
N SER A 18 -13.42 8.50 -7.57
CA SER A 18 -13.67 7.11 -7.17
C SER A 18 -13.72 6.15 -8.35
N GLU A 19 -14.11 6.63 -9.54
CA GLU A 19 -14.18 5.81 -10.76
C GLU A 19 -12.79 5.40 -11.25
N GLN A 20 -11.80 6.28 -11.14
CA GLN A 20 -10.41 6.00 -11.50
C GLN A 20 -9.84 4.93 -10.58
N LEU A 21 -10.13 5.00 -9.28
CA LEU A 21 -9.74 3.95 -8.34
C LEU A 21 -10.37 2.61 -8.73
N ASN A 22 -11.68 2.57 -9.00
CA ASN A 22 -12.37 1.35 -9.42
C ASN A 22 -11.81 0.80 -10.74
N LYS A 23 -11.48 1.68 -11.69
CA LYS A 23 -10.87 1.28 -12.96
C LYS A 23 -9.50 0.65 -12.75
N VAL A 24 -8.63 1.26 -11.92
CA VAL A 24 -7.31 0.71 -11.60
C VAL A 24 -7.48 -0.63 -10.87
N TYR A 25 -8.39 -0.71 -9.90
CA TYR A 25 -8.69 -1.96 -9.19
C TYR A 25 -9.10 -3.08 -10.16
N ASN A 26 -10.09 -2.83 -11.03
CA ASN A 26 -10.53 -3.82 -12.01
C ASN A 26 -9.42 -4.24 -12.98
N SER A 27 -8.57 -3.29 -13.39
CA SER A 27 -7.43 -3.57 -14.26
C SER A 27 -6.34 -4.40 -13.56
N LEU A 28 -6.10 -4.24 -12.26
CA LEU A 28 -5.13 -5.04 -11.50
C LEU A 28 -5.52 -6.53 -11.44
N TYR A 29 -6.81 -6.82 -11.25
CA TYR A 29 -7.34 -8.18 -11.14
C TYR A 29 -7.82 -8.76 -12.48
N SER A 30 -7.68 -8.01 -13.57
CA SER A 30 -7.98 -8.51 -14.91
C SER A 30 -7.03 -9.65 -15.32
N GLU A 31 -7.44 -10.50 -16.24
CA GLU A 31 -6.56 -11.55 -16.80
C GLU A 31 -5.53 -10.99 -17.79
N SER A 32 -5.76 -9.80 -18.33
CA SER A 32 -4.90 -9.19 -19.35
C SER A 32 -3.66 -8.55 -18.74
N ILE A 33 -2.46 -9.04 -19.11
CA ILE A 33 -1.17 -8.47 -18.67
C ILE A 33 -1.07 -6.98 -19.03
N SER A 34 -1.58 -6.57 -20.21
CA SER A 34 -1.56 -5.18 -20.65
C SER A 34 -2.37 -4.27 -19.73
N GLN A 35 -3.52 -4.73 -19.25
CA GLN A 35 -4.34 -3.99 -18.28
C GLN A 35 -3.67 -3.92 -16.91
N LYS A 36 -3.06 -5.02 -16.44
CA LYS A 36 -2.28 -5.03 -15.20
C LYS A 36 -1.10 -4.05 -15.24
N ARG A 37 -0.32 -4.05 -16.33
CA ARG A 37 0.80 -3.11 -16.55
C ARG A 37 0.32 -1.66 -16.50
N TRP A 38 -0.74 -1.34 -17.24
CA TRP A 38 -1.34 0.00 -17.20
C TRP A 38 -1.75 0.40 -15.79
N ALA A 39 -2.34 -0.51 -15.01
CA ALA A 39 -2.76 -0.24 -13.64
C ALA A 39 -1.56 0.03 -12.71
N VAL A 40 -0.48 -0.75 -12.83
CA VAL A 40 0.77 -0.54 -12.09
C VAL A 40 1.37 0.83 -12.41
N ASP A 41 1.40 1.22 -13.69
CA ASP A 41 1.89 2.54 -14.10
C ASP A 41 1.05 3.68 -13.50
N GLN A 42 -0.27 3.51 -13.40
CA GLN A 42 -1.14 4.50 -12.73
C GLN A 42 -0.82 4.63 -11.24
N ILE A 43 -0.53 3.52 -10.55
CA ILE A 43 -0.14 3.56 -9.14
C ILE A 43 1.22 4.23 -8.96
N SER A 44 2.18 3.96 -9.85
CA SER A 44 3.46 4.69 -9.86
C SER A 44 3.26 6.20 -10.01
N VAL A 45 2.33 6.65 -10.87
CA VAL A 45 1.96 8.07 -10.95
C VAL A 45 1.37 8.58 -9.64
N TRP A 46 0.48 7.82 -9.00
CA TRP A 46 -0.08 8.20 -7.70
C TRP A 46 0.99 8.32 -6.61
N ASN A 47 1.99 7.44 -6.65
CA ASN A 47 3.12 7.49 -5.74
C ASN A 47 3.88 8.82 -5.90
N THR A 48 4.19 9.23 -7.13
CA THR A 48 4.87 10.53 -7.38
C THR A 48 4.08 11.75 -6.90
N ARG A 49 2.75 11.69 -6.89
CA ARG A 49 1.88 12.80 -6.48
C ARG A 49 1.79 12.95 -4.97
N CYS A 50 1.83 11.84 -4.26
CA CYS A 50 1.49 11.80 -2.84
C CYS A 50 2.60 11.26 -1.95
N TYR A 51 3.80 10.95 -2.46
CA TYR A 51 4.90 10.44 -1.64
C TYR A 51 5.18 11.35 -0.41
N PRO A 52 5.24 10.82 0.83
CA PRO A 52 5.16 9.41 1.26
C PRO A 52 3.78 8.97 1.78
N SER A 53 2.71 9.68 1.43
CA SER A 53 1.34 9.50 1.94
C SER A 53 0.48 8.55 1.10
N LEU A 54 1.06 7.76 0.20
CA LEU A 54 0.32 6.73 -0.51
C LEU A 54 -0.05 5.61 0.49
N PRO A 55 -1.31 5.10 0.49
CA PRO A 55 -1.66 4.02 1.40
C PRO A 55 -0.77 2.81 1.15
N THR A 56 -0.13 2.29 2.20
CA THR A 56 0.82 1.18 2.11
C THR A 56 0.20 -0.03 1.40
N ALA A 57 -1.07 -0.34 1.64
CA ALA A 57 -1.78 -1.41 0.95
C ALA A 57 -1.76 -1.29 -0.60
N VAL A 58 -1.80 -0.06 -1.13
CA VAL A 58 -1.75 0.21 -2.58
C VAL A 58 -0.33 -0.06 -3.12
N GLU A 59 0.70 0.38 -2.41
CA GLU A 59 2.11 0.13 -2.76
C GLU A 59 2.45 -1.36 -2.71
N LEU A 60 1.96 -2.07 -1.70
CA LEU A 60 2.13 -3.52 -1.57
C LEU A 60 1.47 -4.26 -2.73
N THR A 61 0.22 -3.91 -3.05
CA THR A 61 -0.51 -4.51 -4.18
C THR A 61 0.23 -4.26 -5.49
N GLU A 62 0.76 -3.05 -5.70
CA GLU A 62 1.58 -2.75 -6.86
C GLU A 62 2.82 -3.65 -6.94
N SER A 63 3.56 -3.80 -5.84
CA SER A 63 4.79 -4.62 -5.80
C SER A 63 4.52 -6.11 -6.10
N ILE A 64 3.43 -6.66 -5.57
CA ILE A 64 3.01 -8.04 -5.82
C ILE A 64 2.59 -8.21 -7.28
N VAL A 65 1.72 -7.33 -7.78
CA VAL A 65 1.24 -7.41 -9.17
C VAL A 65 2.40 -7.26 -10.15
N ARG A 66 3.36 -6.38 -9.86
CA ARG A 66 4.59 -6.26 -10.64
C ARG A 66 5.36 -7.58 -10.70
N ALA A 67 5.58 -8.25 -9.57
CA ALA A 67 6.20 -9.58 -9.55
C ALA A 67 5.43 -10.61 -10.40
N THR A 68 4.09 -10.64 -10.30
CA THR A 68 3.27 -11.57 -11.12
C THR A 68 3.35 -11.28 -12.62
N ILE A 69 3.46 -10.01 -13.01
CA ILE A 69 3.63 -9.62 -14.42
C ILE A 69 4.97 -10.18 -14.93
N HIS A 70 6.05 -9.98 -14.18
CA HIS A 70 7.38 -10.49 -14.55
C HIS A 70 7.45 -12.01 -14.62
N ASP A 71 6.78 -12.71 -13.69
CA ASP A 71 6.65 -14.17 -13.71
C ASP A 71 5.90 -14.66 -14.97
N THR A 72 4.77 -14.04 -15.29
CA THR A 72 3.99 -14.40 -16.49
C THR A 72 4.80 -14.16 -17.78
N LEU A 73 5.53 -13.05 -17.84
CA LEU A 73 6.38 -12.74 -19.00
C LEU A 73 7.54 -13.70 -19.13
N TYR A 74 8.15 -14.13 -18.03
CA TYR A 74 9.22 -15.13 -18.04
C TYR A 74 8.73 -16.49 -18.54
N GLN A 75 7.51 -16.89 -18.17
CA GLN A 75 6.90 -18.13 -18.66
C GLN A 75 6.64 -18.09 -20.18
N VAL A 76 6.28 -16.91 -20.71
CA VAL A 76 6.03 -16.71 -22.15
C VAL A 76 7.33 -16.53 -22.93
N ASP A 77 8.28 -15.79 -22.38
CA ASP A 77 9.54 -15.43 -23.01
C ASP A 77 10.69 -15.40 -21.97
N LYS A 78 11.45 -16.49 -21.91
CA LYS A 78 12.54 -16.71 -20.95
C LYS A 78 13.75 -15.78 -21.17
N THR A 79 13.72 -14.90 -22.16
CA THR A 79 14.85 -14.05 -22.52
C THR A 79 14.91 -12.73 -21.72
N PHE A 80 13.79 -12.27 -21.16
CA PHE A 80 13.71 -10.92 -20.56
C PHE A 80 14.15 -10.82 -19.10
N CYS A 81 14.05 -11.89 -18.31
CA CYS A 81 14.37 -11.88 -16.87
C CYS A 81 14.97 -13.23 -16.46
N GLN A 82 15.93 -13.24 -15.53
CA GLN A 82 16.40 -14.49 -14.94
C GLN A 82 15.42 -14.95 -13.84
N GLU A 83 15.45 -16.23 -13.49
CA GLU A 83 14.61 -16.77 -12.42
C GLU A 83 14.91 -16.09 -11.08
N GLU A 84 16.17 -15.71 -10.85
CA GLU A 84 16.65 -15.00 -9.67
C GLU A 84 16.01 -13.62 -9.51
N ASP A 85 15.80 -12.89 -10.60
CA ASP A 85 15.20 -11.55 -10.57
C ASP A 85 13.74 -11.61 -10.12
N ILE A 86 13.01 -12.63 -10.59
CA ILE A 86 11.61 -12.86 -10.24
C ILE A 86 11.50 -13.25 -8.77
N LYS A 87 12.36 -14.15 -8.30
CA LYS A 87 12.47 -14.49 -6.87
C LYS A 87 12.74 -13.26 -6.02
N MET A 88 13.67 -12.39 -6.46
CA MET A 88 13.98 -11.15 -5.75
C MET A 88 12.77 -10.21 -5.68
N LEU A 89 12.01 -10.04 -6.76
CA LEU A 89 10.79 -9.23 -6.77
C LEU A 89 9.74 -9.73 -5.78
N TYR A 90 9.51 -11.04 -5.73
CA TYR A 90 8.62 -11.64 -4.75
C TYR A 90 9.13 -11.48 -3.31
N CYS A 91 10.43 -11.68 -3.08
CA CYS A 91 11.04 -11.46 -1.77
C CYS A 91 10.84 -10.02 -1.28
N ILE A 92 11.07 -9.03 -2.15
CA ILE A 92 10.87 -7.61 -1.81
C ILE A 92 9.41 -7.33 -1.48
N ALA A 93 8.47 -7.85 -2.28
CA ALA A 93 7.04 -7.68 -2.05
C ALA A 93 6.58 -8.34 -0.75
N LEU A 94 7.10 -9.51 -0.41
CA LEU A 94 6.77 -10.18 0.85
C LEU A 94 7.37 -9.44 2.05
N ILE A 95 8.62 -9.03 1.97
CA ILE A 95 9.28 -8.28 3.05
C ILE A 95 8.53 -6.98 3.32
N SER A 96 8.09 -6.25 2.30
CA SER A 96 7.34 -5.01 2.48
C SER A 96 5.97 -5.27 3.17
N VAL A 97 5.28 -6.36 2.83
CA VAL A 97 4.05 -6.78 3.53
C VAL A 97 4.34 -7.04 5.02
N PHE A 98 5.32 -7.89 5.31
CA PHE A 98 5.67 -8.25 6.69
C PHE A 98 6.11 -7.04 7.52
N LEU A 99 6.89 -6.13 6.94
CA LEU A 99 7.32 -4.91 7.63
C LEU A 99 6.14 -3.97 7.91
N SER A 100 5.19 -3.86 6.99
CA SER A 100 4.00 -3.04 7.20
C SER A 100 3.12 -3.57 8.33
N ASP A 101 2.88 -4.89 8.36
CA ASP A 101 2.09 -5.53 9.40
C ASP A 101 2.80 -5.50 10.76
N TRP A 102 4.12 -5.75 10.78
CA TRP A 102 4.92 -5.64 12.00
C TRP A 102 4.92 -4.22 12.55
N PHE A 103 5.08 -3.21 11.69
CA PHE A 103 5.07 -1.81 12.11
C PHE A 103 3.70 -1.40 12.67
N ILE A 104 2.61 -1.80 12.00
CA ILE A 104 1.25 -1.56 12.48
C ILE A 104 1.00 -2.26 13.82
N PHE A 105 1.43 -3.52 13.95
CA PHE A 105 1.25 -4.29 15.18
C PHE A 105 2.02 -3.68 16.34
N ASN A 106 3.28 -3.26 16.12
CA ASN A 106 4.10 -2.64 17.17
C ASN A 106 3.58 -1.27 17.58
N VAL A 107 3.20 -0.42 16.62
CA VAL A 107 2.59 0.90 16.89
C VAL A 107 1.26 0.76 17.63
N CYS A 108 0.41 -0.19 17.24
CA CYS A 108 -0.83 -0.48 17.96
C CYS A 108 -0.56 -1.01 19.36
N LEU A 109 0.40 -1.92 19.53
CA LEU A 109 0.76 -2.50 20.84
C LEU A 109 1.29 -1.43 21.80
N VAL A 110 2.16 -0.55 21.33
CA VAL A 110 2.69 0.59 22.11
C VAL A 110 1.58 1.58 22.47
N SER A 111 0.66 1.89 21.54
CA SER A 111 -0.49 2.76 21.82
C SER A 111 -1.41 2.16 22.88
N VAL A 112 -1.72 0.85 22.79
CA VAL A 112 -2.57 0.15 23.76
C VAL A 112 -1.89 0.07 25.13
N THR A 113 -0.58 -0.17 25.19
CA THR A 113 0.16 -0.19 26.47
C THR A 113 0.28 1.20 27.10
N ILE A 114 0.50 2.25 26.31
CA ILE A 114 0.49 3.65 26.81
C ILE A 114 -0.90 4.02 27.33
N MET A 115 -1.97 3.70 26.59
CA MET A 115 -3.35 3.92 27.04
C MET A 115 -3.67 3.12 28.32
N ALA A 116 -3.19 1.88 28.43
CA ALA A 116 -3.35 1.06 29.63
C ALA A 116 -2.58 1.66 30.83
N LEU A 117 -1.36 2.16 30.63
CA LEU A 117 -0.58 2.83 31.68
C LEU A 117 -1.22 4.15 32.14
N LEU A 118 -1.79 4.93 31.22
CA LEU A 118 -2.53 6.16 31.55
C LEU A 118 -3.87 5.86 32.25
N SER A 119 -4.52 4.74 31.92
CA SER A 119 -5.74 4.27 32.59
C SER A 119 -5.50 3.72 34.00
N VAL A 120 -4.30 3.18 34.27
CA VAL A 120 -3.96 2.56 35.56
C VAL A 120 -3.34 3.57 36.54
N SER A 121 -3.02 4.79 36.11
CA SER A 121 -2.49 5.85 36.98
C SER A 121 -3.61 6.48 37.82
N PRO A 122 -3.80 6.14 39.11
CA PRO A 122 -4.73 6.85 39.96
C PRO A 122 -4.00 8.09 40.48
N PHE A 123 -4.44 9.27 40.06
CA PHE A 123 -4.55 10.45 40.93
C PHE A 123 -3.55 10.46 42.11
N VAL A 124 -2.29 10.82 41.85
CA VAL A 124 -1.38 11.20 42.94
C VAL A 124 -1.90 12.53 43.46
N LYS A 125 -2.54 12.46 44.63
CA LYS A 125 -3.13 13.57 45.38
C LYS A 125 -2.08 14.23 46.25
#